data_AF-A0A953Z4C9-F1
#
_entry.id   AF-A0A953Z4C9-F1
#
_cell.length_a   1.000
_cell.length_b   1.000
_cell.length_c   1.000
_cell.angle_alpha   90.00
_cell.angle_beta   90.00
_cell.angle_gamma   90.00
#
_symmetry.space_group_name_H-M   'P 1'
#
loop_
_entity.id
_entity.type
_entity.pdbx_description
1 polymer ?
#
loop_
_entity_poly.entity_id
_entity_poly.type
_entity_poly.pdbx_seq_one_letter_code
_entity_poly.pdbx_strand_id
1 'polypeptide(L)'
;MQISAAATAADKAKVDVLLVPAFEGDNPLAGYSYGETLAKSVVAGLFEGKAGDLVMVAGGDAVSANSVILVGLGKVDEFKLASLRNGVCAAVRHPAIAKLKYKSAGVDLNGVIEAVGTGKKIACPGASDTVSNDGAYWVGQAVAEGLELGAYAYTKLFNKNDAKLDAAPKLAKATAFAKKGSTPLKAGLADGQAVSHGVNLARDLCNDPNSHMMPADLAKVAQDESKGVAKLTCKVLQKAELAKLKMG
;
A
#
# COMPACT_ATOMS: atom_id res chain seq x y z
N MET A 1 -7.29 5.82 0.33
CA MET A 1 -8.10 4.58 0.16
C MET A 1 -8.68 4.17 1.53
N GLN A 2 -9.73 3.34 1.62
CA GLN A 2 -10.13 2.72 2.91
C GLN A 2 -9.44 1.37 3.07
N ILE A 3 -8.56 1.21 4.07
CA ILE A 3 -7.82 -0.03 4.33
C ILE A 3 -8.33 -0.65 5.64
N SER A 4 -8.52 -1.97 5.63
CA SER A 4 -9.01 -2.74 6.78
C SER A 4 -8.25 -4.06 6.95
N ALA A 5 -8.30 -4.67 8.13
CA ALA A 5 -7.78 -6.02 8.36
C ALA A 5 -8.93 -7.00 8.60
N ALA A 6 -8.82 -8.21 8.03
CA ALA A 6 -9.77 -9.29 8.23
C ALA A 6 -9.05 -10.62 8.48
N ALA A 7 -9.67 -11.51 9.27
CA ALA A 7 -9.17 -12.86 9.55
C ALA A 7 -9.81 -13.94 8.68
N THR A 8 -10.68 -13.55 7.75
CA THR A 8 -11.26 -14.48 6.77
C THR A 8 -10.19 -15.00 5.83
N ALA A 9 -10.37 -16.23 5.37
CA ALA A 9 -9.50 -16.80 4.35
C ALA A 9 -9.56 -15.94 3.06
N ALA A 10 -8.39 -15.59 2.54
CA ALA A 10 -8.23 -14.62 1.45
C ALA A 10 -8.84 -15.12 0.12
N ASP A 11 -8.93 -16.44 -0.06
CA ASP A 11 -9.58 -17.13 -1.19
C ASP A 11 -11.09 -16.84 -1.29
N LYS A 12 -11.76 -16.61 -0.16
CA LYS A 12 -13.21 -16.31 -0.09
C LYS A 12 -13.53 -14.82 -0.14
N ALA A 13 -12.51 -13.97 -0.21
CA ALA A 13 -12.70 -12.53 -0.24
C ALA A 13 -13.30 -12.07 -1.57
N LYS A 14 -14.44 -11.39 -1.51
CA LYS A 14 -15.06 -10.73 -2.68
C LYS A 14 -14.39 -9.37 -2.92
N VAL A 15 -13.21 -9.41 -3.52
CA VAL A 15 -12.43 -8.23 -3.94
C VAL A 15 -12.15 -8.31 -5.44
N ASP A 16 -11.89 -7.20 -6.11
CA ASP A 16 -11.63 -7.25 -7.56
C ASP A 16 -10.27 -7.91 -7.87
N VAL A 17 -9.26 -7.61 -7.06
CA VAL A 17 -7.92 -8.19 -7.19
C VAL A 17 -7.39 -8.66 -5.85
N LEU A 18 -6.81 -9.86 -5.80
CA LEU A 18 -6.11 -10.38 -4.63
C LEU A 18 -4.59 -10.35 -4.88
N LEU A 19 -3.85 -9.68 -4.02
CA LEU A 19 -2.40 -9.64 -4.04
C LEU A 19 -1.86 -10.73 -3.11
N VAL A 20 -0.98 -11.60 -3.63
CA VAL A 20 -0.39 -12.71 -2.88
C VAL A 20 1.13 -12.57 -2.93
N PRO A 21 1.74 -11.91 -1.93
CA PRO A 21 3.18 -11.84 -1.81
C PRO A 21 3.79 -13.20 -1.41
N ALA A 22 4.85 -13.60 -2.08
CA ALA A 22 5.56 -14.85 -1.81
C ALA A 22 7.06 -14.74 -2.06
N PHE A 23 7.81 -15.62 -1.40
CA PHE A 23 9.26 -15.68 -1.51
C PHE A 23 9.72 -16.65 -2.60
N GLU A 24 11.01 -16.59 -2.91
CA GLU A 24 11.64 -17.49 -3.86
C GLU A 24 11.51 -18.95 -3.43
N GLY A 25 10.98 -19.80 -4.32
CA GLY A 25 10.77 -21.23 -4.08
C GLY A 25 9.51 -21.59 -3.29
N ASP A 26 8.76 -20.60 -2.77
CA ASP A 26 7.46 -20.85 -2.16
C ASP A 26 6.40 -21.15 -3.23
N ASN A 27 5.41 -21.96 -2.88
CA ASN A 27 4.17 -22.04 -3.65
C ASN A 27 3.18 -20.99 -3.10
N PRO A 28 3.05 -19.79 -3.69
CA PRO A 28 2.16 -18.73 -3.21
C PRO A 28 0.71 -19.16 -3.07
N LEU A 29 0.31 -20.18 -3.84
CA LEU A 29 -1.08 -20.65 -3.93
C LEU A 29 -1.32 -21.89 -3.07
N ALA A 30 -0.35 -22.31 -2.25
CA ALA A 30 -0.55 -23.38 -1.29
C ALA A 30 -1.69 -23.03 -0.31
N GLY A 31 -2.70 -23.89 -0.21
CA GLY A 31 -3.89 -23.66 0.63
C GLY A 31 -5.05 -22.95 -0.08
N TYR A 32 -4.86 -22.47 -1.30
CA TYR A 32 -5.95 -22.06 -2.18
C TYR A 32 -6.47 -23.29 -2.95
N SER A 33 -7.78 -23.34 -3.24
CA SER A 33 -8.39 -24.36 -4.11
C SER A 33 -7.74 -24.41 -5.53
N TYR A 34 -6.97 -23.37 -5.86
CA TYR A 34 -6.10 -23.23 -7.03
C TYR A 34 -5.03 -24.34 -7.17
N GLY A 35 -4.66 -24.97 -6.05
CA GLY A 35 -3.54 -25.90 -5.91
C GLY A 35 -3.61 -27.18 -6.75
N GLU A 36 -4.81 -27.60 -7.17
CA GLU A 36 -4.99 -28.89 -7.87
C GLU A 36 -5.00 -28.79 -9.40
N THR A 37 -5.41 -27.65 -9.99
CA THR A 37 -5.68 -27.57 -11.44
C THR A 37 -4.82 -26.55 -12.20
N LEU A 38 -4.43 -25.42 -11.60
CA LEU A 38 -3.61 -24.39 -12.28
C LEU A 38 -2.18 -24.27 -11.73
N ALA A 39 -1.95 -24.67 -10.46
CA ALA A 39 -0.74 -24.34 -9.70
C ALA A 39 0.54 -25.05 -10.15
N LYS A 40 0.47 -26.19 -10.86
CA LYS A 40 1.69 -26.88 -11.33
C LYS A 40 2.19 -26.42 -12.70
N SER A 41 1.32 -25.95 -13.59
CA SER A 41 1.71 -25.73 -14.99
C SER A 41 1.94 -24.26 -15.35
N VAL A 42 1.21 -23.34 -14.70
CA VAL A 42 1.29 -21.90 -14.98
C VAL A 42 2.27 -21.19 -14.04
N VAL A 43 2.33 -21.60 -12.77
CA VAL A 43 3.20 -20.96 -11.76
C VAL A 43 4.62 -21.53 -11.80
N ALA A 44 4.81 -22.82 -12.06
CA ALA A 44 6.11 -23.50 -11.97
C ALA A 44 7.18 -23.06 -13.00
N GLY A 45 6.85 -22.16 -13.92
CA GLY A 45 7.82 -21.54 -14.83
C GLY A 45 7.64 -20.04 -15.07
N LEU A 46 6.54 -19.43 -14.62
CA LEU A 46 6.30 -17.99 -14.80
C LEU A 46 6.57 -17.17 -13.54
N PHE A 47 6.50 -17.79 -12.36
CA PHE A 47 6.73 -17.10 -11.09
C PHE A 47 7.79 -17.82 -10.28
N GLU A 48 8.95 -17.19 -10.15
CA GLU A 48 10.07 -17.72 -9.36
C GLU A 48 10.09 -17.10 -7.95
N GLY A 49 9.30 -16.05 -7.70
CA GLY A 49 9.26 -15.35 -6.42
C GLY A 49 10.42 -14.38 -6.21
N LYS A 50 11.21 -14.10 -7.26
CA LYS A 50 12.30 -13.11 -7.24
C LYS A 50 11.77 -11.70 -6.97
N ALA A 51 12.60 -10.84 -6.40
CA ALA A 51 12.20 -9.46 -6.11
C ALA A 51 11.79 -8.73 -7.40
N GLY A 52 10.57 -8.21 -7.45
CA GLY A 52 10.01 -7.52 -8.63
C GLY A 52 9.30 -8.44 -9.63
N ASP A 53 9.25 -9.75 -9.37
CA ASP A 53 8.43 -10.68 -10.13
C ASP A 53 6.95 -10.39 -9.88
N LEU A 54 6.17 -10.26 -10.95
CA LEU A 54 4.76 -9.89 -10.91
C LEU A 54 4.00 -10.70 -11.96
N VAL A 55 3.19 -11.64 -11.50
CA VAL A 55 2.39 -12.50 -12.38
C VAL A 55 0.93 -12.36 -12.01
N MET A 56 0.12 -11.95 -13.00
CA MET A 56 -1.33 -11.87 -12.85
C MET A 56 -1.98 -13.10 -13.45
N VAL A 57 -2.83 -13.77 -12.66
CA VAL A 57 -3.66 -14.89 -13.08
C VAL A 57 -5.13 -14.56 -12.88
N ALA A 58 -5.99 -15.18 -13.69
CA ALA A 58 -7.44 -14.97 -13.59
C ALA A 58 -7.98 -15.50 -12.25
N GLY A 59 -9.01 -14.86 -11.72
CA GLY A 59 -9.84 -15.47 -10.69
C GLY A 59 -10.63 -16.68 -11.21
N GLY A 60 -11.54 -17.20 -10.39
CA GLY A 60 -12.45 -18.26 -10.81
C GLY A 60 -13.08 -18.99 -9.63
N ASP A 61 -13.51 -20.23 -9.84
CA ASP A 61 -14.16 -21.04 -8.79
C ASP A 61 -13.26 -21.27 -7.56
N ALA A 62 -11.94 -21.11 -7.72
CA ALA A 62 -10.95 -21.30 -6.68
C ALA A 62 -10.68 -20.07 -5.80
N VAL A 63 -10.89 -18.85 -6.31
CA VAL A 63 -10.69 -17.58 -5.59
C VAL A 63 -11.79 -16.61 -5.99
N SER A 64 -12.52 -16.12 -5.01
CA SER A 64 -13.67 -15.21 -5.21
C SER A 64 -13.30 -13.86 -5.81
N ALA A 65 -12.02 -13.53 -5.88
CA ALA A 65 -11.52 -12.34 -6.55
C ALA A 65 -11.49 -12.50 -8.06
N ASN A 66 -11.71 -11.42 -8.82
CA ASN A 66 -11.70 -11.49 -10.29
C ASN A 66 -10.31 -11.78 -10.87
N SER A 67 -9.25 -11.42 -10.15
CA SER A 67 -7.86 -11.70 -10.52
C SER A 67 -6.98 -11.84 -9.30
N VAL A 68 -5.89 -12.60 -9.45
CA VAL A 68 -4.86 -12.75 -8.43
C VAL A 68 -3.53 -12.26 -9.01
N ILE A 69 -2.81 -11.42 -8.27
CA ILE A 69 -1.46 -10.99 -8.63
C ILE A 69 -0.48 -11.57 -7.62
N LEU A 70 0.41 -12.42 -8.10
CA LEU A 70 1.54 -12.94 -7.35
C LEU A 70 2.63 -11.88 -7.30
N VAL A 71 3.17 -11.62 -6.11
CA VAL A 71 4.17 -10.58 -5.87
C VAL A 71 5.43 -11.21 -5.31
N GLY A 72 6.52 -11.21 -6.09
CA GLY A 72 7.80 -11.78 -5.70
C GLY A 72 8.55 -10.88 -4.71
N LEU A 73 8.84 -11.43 -3.53
CA LEU A 73 9.54 -10.74 -2.45
C LEU A 73 11.06 -11.00 -2.44
N GLY A 74 11.53 -11.95 -3.24
CA GLY A 74 12.90 -12.43 -3.27
C GLY A 74 13.17 -13.50 -2.21
N LYS A 75 14.44 -13.65 -1.84
CA LYS A 75 14.86 -14.61 -0.81
C LYS A 75 14.39 -14.17 0.56
N VAL A 76 13.89 -15.11 1.36
CA VAL A 76 13.49 -14.90 2.77
C VAL A 76 14.64 -14.28 3.58
N ASP A 77 15.88 -14.70 3.32
CA ASP A 77 17.06 -14.23 4.05
C ASP A 77 17.43 -12.78 3.78
N GLU A 78 17.10 -12.26 2.60
CA GLU A 78 17.39 -10.88 2.17
C GLU A 78 16.17 -9.96 2.31
N PHE A 79 15.08 -10.47 2.88
CA PHE A 79 13.81 -9.77 2.96
C PHE A 79 13.91 -8.46 3.75
N LYS A 80 13.30 -7.42 3.18
CA LYS A 80 13.14 -6.10 3.78
C LYS A 80 11.70 -5.67 3.66
N LEU A 81 11.21 -4.88 4.62
CA LEU A 81 9.87 -4.27 4.54
C LEU A 81 9.69 -3.42 3.26
N ALA A 82 10.77 -2.80 2.81
CA ALA A 82 10.79 -2.06 1.55
C ALA A 82 10.47 -2.97 0.34
N SER A 83 10.89 -4.23 0.34
CA SER A 83 10.57 -5.19 -0.72
C SER A 83 9.07 -5.49 -0.77
N LEU A 84 8.44 -5.68 0.40
CA LEU A 84 6.99 -5.85 0.49
C LEU A 84 6.24 -4.60 0.02
N ARG A 85 6.61 -3.43 0.54
CA ARG A 85 6.00 -2.15 0.15
C ARG A 85 6.11 -1.89 -1.35
N ASN A 86 7.30 -2.08 -1.92
CA ASN A 86 7.56 -1.85 -3.33
C ASN A 86 6.85 -2.88 -4.21
N GLY A 87 6.82 -4.15 -3.79
CA GLY A 87 6.08 -5.20 -4.49
C GLY A 87 4.57 -4.93 -4.53
N VAL A 88 3.96 -4.58 -3.39
CA VAL A 88 2.55 -4.19 -3.33
C VAL A 88 2.29 -2.93 -4.16
N CYS A 89 3.16 -1.93 -4.10
CA CYS A 89 3.09 -0.72 -4.91
C CYS A 89 3.12 -1.04 -6.42
N ALA A 90 4.03 -1.92 -6.85
CA ALA A 90 4.14 -2.34 -8.24
C ALA A 90 2.92 -3.15 -8.70
N ALA A 91 2.39 -4.01 -7.83
CA ALA A 91 1.16 -4.75 -8.08
C ALA A 91 -0.06 -3.82 -8.25
N VAL A 92 -0.20 -2.79 -7.40
CA VAL A 92 -1.28 -1.78 -7.52
C VAL A 92 -1.15 -0.96 -8.80
N ARG A 93 0.08 -0.71 -9.26
CA ARG A 93 0.36 -0.02 -10.52
C ARG A 93 0.23 -0.91 -11.75
N HIS A 94 -0.08 -2.19 -11.58
CA HIS A 94 -0.21 -3.10 -12.70
C HIS A 94 -1.28 -2.58 -13.68
N PRO A 95 -0.97 -2.40 -14.98
CA PRO A 95 -1.88 -1.72 -15.93
C PRO A 95 -3.26 -2.36 -16.04
N ALA A 96 -3.37 -3.65 -15.75
CA ALA A 96 -4.65 -4.36 -15.76
C ALA A 96 -5.63 -3.84 -14.70
N ILE A 97 -5.15 -3.36 -13.55
CA ILE A 97 -6.01 -2.83 -12.47
C ILE A 97 -6.80 -1.61 -12.98
N ALA A 98 -6.11 -0.70 -13.68
CA ALA A 98 -6.73 0.48 -14.27
C ALA A 98 -7.64 0.10 -15.45
N LYS A 99 -7.17 -0.76 -16.37
CA LYS A 99 -7.93 -1.21 -17.55
C LYS A 99 -9.24 -1.92 -17.19
N LEU A 100 -9.19 -2.78 -16.18
CA LEU A 100 -10.34 -3.54 -15.69
C LEU A 100 -11.19 -2.75 -14.68
N LYS A 101 -10.79 -1.50 -14.37
CA LYS A 101 -11.50 -0.57 -13.47
C LYS A 101 -11.76 -1.15 -12.09
N TYR A 102 -10.77 -1.90 -11.57
CA TYR A 102 -10.85 -2.49 -10.24
C TYR A 102 -10.89 -1.42 -9.16
N LYS A 103 -11.75 -1.62 -8.16
CA LYS A 103 -12.03 -0.68 -7.06
C LYS A 103 -11.71 -1.27 -5.70
N SER A 104 -11.49 -2.57 -5.60
CA SER A 104 -11.21 -3.27 -4.36
C SER A 104 -10.02 -4.20 -4.48
N ALA A 105 -9.13 -4.17 -3.49
CA ALA A 105 -7.96 -5.04 -3.42
C ALA A 105 -7.97 -5.87 -2.13
N GLY A 106 -7.53 -7.12 -2.22
CA GLY A 106 -7.16 -7.95 -1.08
C GLY A 106 -5.65 -8.11 -1.03
N VAL A 107 -5.05 -8.26 0.15
CA VAL A 107 -3.65 -8.66 0.28
C VAL A 107 -3.58 -9.83 1.26
N ASP A 108 -3.13 -10.99 0.81
CA ASP A 108 -2.88 -12.13 1.70
C ASP A 108 -1.52 -11.97 2.38
N LEU A 109 -1.52 -11.83 3.70
CA LEU A 109 -0.31 -11.62 4.49
C LEU A 109 0.11 -12.85 5.27
N ASN A 110 -0.57 -13.99 5.12
CA ASN A 110 -0.29 -15.17 5.92
C ASN A 110 1.15 -15.67 5.74
N GLY A 111 1.60 -15.86 4.50
CA GLY A 111 2.97 -16.31 4.22
C GLY A 111 4.03 -15.33 4.72
N VAL A 112 3.77 -14.03 4.57
CA VAL A 112 4.69 -12.97 5.04
C VAL A 112 4.76 -12.93 6.57
N ILE A 113 3.61 -12.97 7.25
CA ILE A 113 3.54 -12.92 8.72
C ILE A 113 4.15 -14.18 9.32
N GLU A 114 3.95 -15.36 8.72
CA GLU A 114 4.58 -16.60 9.14
C GLU A 114 6.12 -16.51 9.00
N ALA A 115 6.63 -16.04 7.85
CA ALA A 115 8.06 -15.84 7.63
C ALA A 115 8.69 -14.83 8.61
N VAL A 116 7.99 -13.72 8.87
CA VAL A 116 8.42 -12.64 9.78
C VAL A 116 8.33 -13.05 11.26
N GLY A 117 7.34 -13.87 11.62
CA GLY A 117 7.10 -14.34 12.99
C GLY A 117 8.16 -15.30 13.53
N THR A 118 9.09 -15.77 12.70
CA THR A 118 10.18 -16.69 13.10
C THR A 118 11.37 -16.02 13.80
N GLY A 119 11.28 -14.74 14.16
CA GLY A 119 12.25 -14.07 15.04
C GLY A 119 13.48 -13.47 14.34
N LYS A 120 13.47 -13.33 13.01
CA LYS A 120 14.47 -12.50 12.33
C LYS A 120 14.17 -11.02 12.59
N LYS A 121 15.14 -10.33 13.21
CA LYS A 121 15.10 -8.89 13.47
C LYS A 121 14.82 -8.13 12.16
N ILE A 122 13.61 -7.61 12.02
CA ILE A 122 13.29 -6.69 10.94
C ILE A 122 13.85 -5.33 11.32
N ALA A 123 14.89 -4.89 10.61
CA ALA A 123 15.41 -3.55 10.77
C ALA A 123 14.44 -2.55 10.11
N CYS A 124 13.86 -1.65 10.90
CA CYS A 124 13.17 -0.47 10.40
C CYS A 124 14.11 0.75 10.45
N PRO A 125 14.28 1.51 9.36
CA PRO A 125 14.95 2.80 9.43
C PRO A 125 14.19 3.75 10.37
N GLY A 126 14.86 4.27 11.40
CA GLY A 126 14.34 5.35 12.26
C GLY A 126 13.86 4.95 13.67
N ALA A 127 13.86 3.67 14.04
CA ALA A 127 13.61 3.26 15.42
C ALA A 127 14.95 3.19 16.20
N SER A 128 15.19 4.14 17.11
CA SER A 128 16.42 4.21 17.91
C SER A 128 16.52 3.12 18.98
N ASP A 129 15.43 2.43 19.28
CA ASP A 129 15.43 1.39 20.31
C ASP A 129 14.70 0.17 19.79
N THR A 130 15.23 -0.99 20.13
CA THR A 130 14.64 -2.32 19.91
C THR A 130 13.15 -2.32 20.28
N VAL A 131 12.27 -2.12 19.30
CA VAL A 131 10.83 -2.32 19.47
C VAL A 131 10.60 -3.82 19.52
N SER A 132 10.38 -4.32 20.72
CA SER A 132 10.36 -5.72 21.07
C SER A 132 9.07 -6.47 20.69
N ASN A 133 8.18 -5.95 19.82
CA ASN A 133 6.95 -6.68 19.47
C ASN A 133 6.43 -6.45 18.04
N ASP A 134 6.01 -7.59 17.47
CA ASP A 134 5.04 -7.79 16.40
C ASP A 134 5.42 -7.32 15.00
N GLY A 135 6.18 -8.16 14.28
CA GLY A 135 6.38 -7.99 12.83
C GLY A 135 5.08 -7.86 12.01
N ALA A 136 3.91 -8.25 12.56
CA ALA A 136 2.60 -7.94 12.00
C ALA A 136 2.29 -6.43 11.89
N TYR A 137 2.75 -5.61 12.84
CA TYR A 137 2.63 -4.14 12.77
C TYR A 137 3.38 -3.60 11.56
N TRP A 138 4.67 -3.92 11.44
CA TRP A 138 5.51 -3.43 10.35
C TRP A 138 5.09 -3.94 8.98
N VAL A 139 4.63 -5.19 8.90
CA VAL A 139 4.00 -5.75 7.70
C VAL A 139 2.75 -4.95 7.34
N GLY A 140 1.89 -4.64 8.32
CA GLY A 140 0.72 -3.79 8.13
C GLY A 140 1.08 -2.41 7.57
N GLN A 141 2.06 -1.75 8.17
CA GLN A 141 2.51 -0.43 7.72
C GLN A 141 3.05 -0.49 6.28
N ALA A 142 3.95 -1.42 5.97
CA ALA A 142 4.53 -1.58 4.64
C ALA A 142 3.46 -1.85 3.56
N VAL A 143 2.43 -2.62 3.89
CA VAL A 143 1.31 -2.93 2.97
C VAL A 143 0.43 -1.71 2.75
N ALA A 144 0.05 -1.01 3.81
CA ALA A 144 -0.72 0.23 3.69
C ALA A 144 0.03 1.29 2.86
N GLU A 145 1.33 1.43 3.09
CA GLU A 145 2.19 2.31 2.28
C GLU A 145 2.25 1.86 0.82
N GLY A 146 2.42 0.56 0.56
CA GLY A 146 2.44 0.03 -0.80
C GLY A 146 1.13 0.30 -1.54
N LEU A 147 0.00 0.12 -0.87
CA LEU A 147 -1.33 0.35 -1.42
C LEU A 147 -1.56 1.83 -1.77
N GLU A 148 -1.36 2.75 -0.81
CA GLU A 148 -1.65 4.18 -0.99
C GLU A 148 -0.63 4.87 -1.91
N LEU A 149 0.67 4.56 -1.79
CA LEU A 149 1.71 5.14 -2.65
C LEU A 149 1.69 4.54 -4.06
N GLY A 150 1.26 3.29 -4.19
CA GLY A 150 1.04 2.63 -5.47
C GLY A 150 -0.14 3.21 -6.22
N ALA A 151 -1.25 3.46 -5.52
CA ALA A 151 -2.47 4.04 -6.08
C ALA A 151 -2.35 5.54 -6.38
N TYR A 152 -1.32 6.22 -5.87
CA TYR A 152 -1.12 7.65 -6.10
C TYR A 152 -0.93 7.95 -7.60
N ALA A 153 -1.76 8.86 -8.11
CA ALA A 153 -1.59 9.51 -9.39
C ALA A 153 -2.03 10.97 -9.25
N TYR A 154 -1.18 11.90 -9.67
CA TYR A 154 -1.55 13.30 -9.72
C TYR A 154 -2.44 13.54 -10.94
N THR A 155 -3.75 13.74 -10.73
CA THR A 155 -4.73 13.85 -11.82
C THR A 155 -5.49 15.19 -11.84
N LYS A 156 -5.18 16.12 -10.93
CA LYS A 156 -6.00 17.34 -10.67
C LYS A 156 -6.15 18.26 -11.88
N LEU A 157 -5.10 18.39 -12.69
CA LEU A 157 -5.05 19.32 -13.83
C LEU A 157 -5.30 18.67 -15.19
N PHE A 158 -5.61 17.37 -15.21
CA PHE A 158 -5.90 16.67 -16.44
C PHE A 158 -7.36 16.87 -16.85
N ASN A 159 -7.58 17.02 -18.16
CA ASN A 159 -8.93 17.10 -18.72
C ASN A 159 -9.67 15.79 -18.50
N LYS A 160 -11.00 15.84 -18.33
CA LYS A 160 -11.84 14.66 -17.99
C LYS A 160 -11.70 13.44 -18.92
N ASN A 161 -11.20 13.63 -20.15
CA ASN A 161 -11.00 12.58 -21.15
C ASN A 161 -9.52 12.23 -21.40
N ASP A 162 -8.61 12.61 -20.48
CA ASP A 162 -7.18 12.32 -20.64
C ASP A 162 -6.89 10.83 -20.40
N ALA A 163 -6.16 10.19 -21.31
CA ALA A 163 -5.78 8.78 -21.19
C ALA A 163 -5.01 8.48 -19.89
N LYS A 164 -4.33 9.47 -19.30
CA LYS A 164 -3.61 9.33 -18.02
C LYS A 164 -4.56 9.20 -16.82
N LEU A 165 -5.78 9.78 -16.89
CA LEU A 165 -6.83 9.57 -15.88
C LEU A 165 -7.39 8.16 -15.92
N ASP A 166 -7.42 7.54 -17.10
CA ASP A 166 -7.88 6.16 -17.28
C ASP A 166 -6.81 5.13 -16.93
N ALA A 167 -5.54 5.50 -17.04
CA ALA A 167 -4.41 4.67 -16.62
C ALA A 167 -4.16 4.67 -15.10
N ALA A 168 -4.75 5.61 -14.35
CA ALA A 168 -4.59 5.69 -12.90
C ALA A 168 -5.36 4.57 -12.17
N PRO A 169 -4.77 3.89 -11.17
CA PRO A 169 -5.49 2.93 -10.34
C PRO A 169 -6.61 3.62 -9.55
N LYS A 170 -7.84 3.07 -9.59
CA LYS A 170 -9.03 3.63 -8.92
C LYS A 170 -9.49 2.78 -7.73
N LEU A 171 -8.54 2.18 -7.04
CA LEU A 171 -8.80 1.39 -5.84
C LEU A 171 -9.37 2.28 -4.72
N ALA A 172 -10.60 1.98 -4.30
CA ALA A 172 -11.31 2.69 -3.24
C ALA A 172 -11.18 1.97 -1.89
N LYS A 173 -11.08 0.64 -1.90
CA LYS A 173 -11.04 -0.20 -0.70
C LYS A 173 -9.92 -1.22 -0.79
N ALA A 174 -9.27 -1.51 0.34
CA ALA A 174 -8.39 -2.64 0.47
C ALA A 174 -8.60 -3.40 1.78
N THR A 175 -8.37 -4.71 1.73
CA THR A 175 -8.44 -5.59 2.90
C THR A 175 -7.16 -6.41 3.02
N ALA A 176 -6.47 -6.27 4.14
CA ALA A 176 -5.33 -7.10 4.51
C ALA A 176 -5.83 -8.35 5.25
N PHE A 177 -5.53 -9.53 4.71
CA PHE A 177 -5.96 -10.81 5.25
C PHE A 177 -4.83 -11.47 6.04
N ALA A 178 -5.11 -11.84 7.29
CA ALA A 178 -4.20 -12.58 8.15
C ALA A 178 -4.97 -13.47 9.13
N LYS A 179 -4.62 -14.75 9.24
CA LYS A 179 -5.25 -15.76 10.13
C LYS A 179 -5.37 -15.25 11.57
N LYS A 180 -4.38 -14.50 12.04
CA LYS A 180 -4.41 -13.73 13.28
C LYS A 180 -4.52 -12.25 12.91
N GLY A 181 -5.74 -11.76 12.64
CA GLY A 181 -6.04 -10.34 12.40
C GLY A 181 -5.76 -9.50 13.65
N SER A 182 -4.49 -9.36 13.99
CA SER A 182 -4.00 -8.93 15.30
C SER A 182 -4.11 -7.41 15.45
N THR A 183 -4.27 -6.95 16.69
CA THR A 183 -4.23 -5.51 17.03
C THR A 183 -2.99 -4.79 16.46
N PRO A 184 -1.78 -5.40 16.51
CA PRO A 184 -0.59 -4.83 15.85
C PRO A 184 -0.76 -4.60 14.35
N LEU A 185 -1.35 -5.54 13.60
CA LEU A 185 -1.57 -5.39 12.17
C LEU A 185 -2.46 -4.18 11.88
N LYS A 186 -3.55 -4.02 12.64
CA LYS A 186 -4.49 -2.88 12.49
C LYS A 186 -3.80 -1.55 12.79
N ALA A 187 -2.99 -1.50 13.85
CA ALA A 187 -2.21 -0.31 14.20
C ALA A 187 -1.21 0.05 13.07
N GLY A 188 -0.50 -0.95 12.54
CA GLY A 188 0.44 -0.75 11.44
C GLY A 188 -0.23 -0.24 10.17
N LEU A 189 -1.39 -0.80 9.81
CA LEU A 189 -2.17 -0.31 8.66
C LEU A 189 -2.59 1.15 8.85
N ALA A 190 -3.06 1.52 10.05
CA ALA A 190 -3.48 2.88 10.35
C ALA A 190 -2.32 3.89 10.26
N ASP A 191 -1.16 3.55 10.83
CA ASP A 191 0.03 4.40 10.77
C ASP A 191 0.57 4.50 9.33
N GLY A 192 0.59 3.39 8.58
CA GLY A 192 1.00 3.39 7.17
C GLY A 192 0.08 4.25 6.29
N GLN A 193 -1.23 4.28 6.58
CA GLN A 193 -2.16 5.19 5.92
C GLN A 193 -1.86 6.65 6.27
N ALA A 194 -1.59 6.98 7.54
CA ALA A 194 -1.26 8.33 7.96
C ALA A 194 0.04 8.84 7.33
N VAL A 195 1.09 8.01 7.32
CA VAL A 195 2.37 8.30 6.66
C VAL A 195 2.16 8.54 5.17
N SER A 196 1.42 7.66 4.51
CA SER A 196 1.18 7.76 3.06
C SER A 196 0.34 8.96 2.68
N HIS A 197 -0.64 9.34 3.52
CA HIS A 197 -1.40 10.58 3.36
C HIS A 197 -0.47 11.79 3.38
N GLY A 198 0.40 11.90 4.39
CA GLY A 198 1.38 12.99 4.47
C GLY A 198 2.33 13.05 3.26
N VAL A 199 2.83 11.89 2.81
CA VAL A 199 3.67 11.79 1.61
C VAL A 199 2.93 12.22 0.34
N ASN A 200 1.70 11.74 0.15
CA ASN A 200 0.91 12.06 -1.04
C ASN A 200 0.43 13.52 -1.04
N LEU A 201 0.12 14.09 0.13
CA LEU A 201 -0.14 15.52 0.29
C LEU A 201 1.07 16.35 -0.12
N ALA A 202 2.27 16.00 0.35
CA ALA A 202 3.49 16.69 -0.05
C ALA A 202 3.73 16.58 -1.57
N ARG A 203 3.48 15.40 -2.16
CA ARG A 203 3.56 15.23 -3.62
C ARG A 203 2.58 16.10 -4.37
N ASP A 204 1.34 16.20 -3.90
CA ASP A 204 0.32 17.08 -4.49
C ASP A 204 0.76 18.54 -4.46
N LEU A 205 1.23 19.02 -3.31
CA LEU A 205 1.71 20.39 -3.14
C LEU A 205 2.90 20.70 -4.06
N CYS A 206 3.82 19.75 -4.26
CA CYS A 206 4.95 19.91 -5.16
C CYS A 206 4.58 19.82 -6.65
N ASN A 207 3.53 19.06 -6.99
CA ASN A 207 3.07 18.88 -8.37
C ASN A 207 2.15 20.02 -8.84
N ASP A 208 1.49 20.71 -7.91
CA ASP A 208 0.67 21.88 -8.24
C ASP A 208 1.59 23.01 -8.76
N PRO A 209 1.33 23.58 -9.96
CA PRO A 209 2.14 24.64 -10.52
C PRO A 209 1.95 25.94 -9.72
N ASN A 210 2.91 26.85 -9.84
CA ASN A 210 2.93 28.13 -9.10
C ASN A 210 1.65 28.98 -9.27
N SER A 211 0.88 28.78 -10.35
CA SER A 211 -0.40 29.46 -10.57
C SER A 211 -1.57 28.92 -9.73
N HIS A 212 -1.43 27.71 -9.17
CA HIS A 212 -2.47 27.01 -8.39
C HIS A 212 -2.04 26.73 -6.93
N MET A 213 -0.74 26.90 -6.62
CA MET A 213 -0.20 26.78 -5.27
C MET A 213 0.55 28.05 -4.88
N MET A 214 -0.19 29.10 -4.53
CA MET A 214 0.39 30.34 -4.01
C MET A 214 0.64 30.23 -2.50
N PRO A 215 1.44 31.15 -1.89
CA PRO A 215 1.68 31.12 -0.45
C PRO A 215 0.41 31.12 0.41
N ALA A 216 -0.66 31.80 -0.05
CA ALA A 216 -1.95 31.81 0.63
C ALA A 216 -2.66 30.44 0.56
N ASP A 217 -2.56 29.74 -0.57
CA ASP A 217 -3.12 28.39 -0.75
C ASP A 217 -2.39 27.38 0.13
N LEU A 218 -1.05 27.46 0.18
CA LEU A 218 -0.24 26.60 1.05
C LEU A 218 -0.58 26.82 2.54
N ALA A 219 -0.74 28.08 2.95
CA ALA A 219 -1.18 28.41 4.31
C ALA A 219 -2.57 27.83 4.61
N LYS A 220 -3.49 27.87 3.64
CA LYS A 220 -4.82 27.27 3.76
C LYS A 220 -4.75 25.76 3.90
N VAL A 221 -3.93 25.07 3.11
CA VAL A 221 -3.70 23.62 3.26
C VAL A 221 -3.18 23.29 4.65
N ALA A 222 -2.20 24.04 5.17
CA ALA A 222 -1.68 23.84 6.52
C ALA A 222 -2.75 24.04 7.60
N GLN A 223 -3.63 25.04 7.42
CA GLN A 223 -4.77 25.25 8.31
C GLN A 223 -5.75 24.08 8.23
N ASP A 224 -6.10 23.63 7.04
CA ASP A 224 -7.05 22.54 6.81
C ASP A 224 -6.55 21.21 7.41
N GLU A 225 -5.27 20.87 7.24
CA GLU A 225 -4.67 19.67 7.87
C GLU A 225 -4.59 19.75 9.40
N SER A 226 -4.54 20.97 9.96
CA SER A 226 -4.55 21.15 11.42
C SER A 226 -5.94 21.02 12.05
N LYS A 227 -7.01 21.12 11.26
CA LYS A 227 -8.39 21.05 11.79
C LYS A 227 -8.68 19.66 12.34
N GLY A 228 -9.20 19.62 13.56
CA GLY A 228 -9.59 18.35 14.22
C GLY A 228 -8.43 17.55 14.81
N VAL A 229 -7.18 18.02 14.68
CA VAL A 229 -6.01 17.38 15.29
C VAL A 229 -5.72 18.04 16.65
N ALA A 230 -6.13 17.38 17.74
CA ALA A 230 -6.11 17.95 19.09
C ALA A 230 -4.73 18.47 19.57
N LYS A 231 -3.63 17.93 19.04
CA LYS A 231 -2.25 18.28 19.43
C LYS A 231 -1.52 19.14 18.39
N LEU A 232 -2.19 19.62 17.35
CA LEU A 232 -1.59 20.43 16.30
C LEU A 232 -2.25 21.81 16.26
N THR A 233 -1.44 22.86 16.26
CA THR A 233 -1.92 24.25 16.13
C THR A 233 -1.26 24.89 14.92
N CYS A 234 -2.06 25.47 14.04
CA CYS A 234 -1.57 26.23 12.89
C CYS A 234 -1.80 27.73 13.11
N LYS A 235 -0.72 28.51 13.06
CA LYS A 235 -0.78 29.98 13.04
C LYS A 235 -0.17 30.49 11.73
N VAL A 236 -0.97 31.23 10.95
CA VAL A 236 -0.53 31.88 9.72
C VAL A 236 -0.19 33.34 10.03
N LEU A 237 1.08 33.72 9.83
CA LEU A 237 1.56 35.08 10.09
C LEU A 237 1.32 35.97 8.89
N GLN A 238 0.71 37.14 9.13
CA GLN A 238 0.50 38.15 8.10
C GLN A 238 1.68 39.12 8.01
N LYS A 239 1.77 39.88 6.91
CA LYS A 239 2.87 40.83 6.64
C LYS A 239 3.18 41.77 7.81
N ALA A 240 2.15 42.25 8.50
CA ALA A 240 2.29 43.12 9.67
C ALA A 240 2.92 42.42 10.88
N GLU A 241 2.65 41.13 11.08
CA GLU A 241 3.26 40.32 12.15
C GLU A 241 4.71 39.96 11.81
N LEU A 242 5.00 39.62 10.56
CA LEU A 242 6.37 39.35 10.08
C LEU A 242 7.29 40.56 10.29
N ALA A 243 6.80 41.77 9.99
CA ALA A 243 7.54 43.01 10.22
C ALA A 243 7.88 43.24 11.71
N LYS A 244 6.94 42.95 12.61
CA LYS A 244 7.18 43.03 14.07
C LYS A 244 8.25 42.05 14.54
N LEU A 245 8.31 40.88 13.92
CA LEU A 245 9.29 39.82 14.22
C LEU A 245 10.65 40.03 13.55
N LYS A 246 10.82 41.10 12.77
CA LYS A 246 12.06 41.39 12.01
C LYS A 246 12.47 40.26 11.05
N MET A 247 11.49 39.55 10.49
CA MET A 247 11.69 38.58 9.41
C MET A 247 11.66 39.34 8.08
N GLY A 248 12.83 39.85 7.66
CA GLY A 248 13.01 40.73 6.50
C GLY A 248 13.43 40.01 5.24
#